data_AF-A0A2E5RJT2-F1
#
_entry.id   AF-A0A2E5RJT2-F1
#
_cell.length_a   1.000
_cell.length_b   1.000
_cell.length_c   1.000
_cell.angle_alpha   90.00
_cell.angle_beta   90.00
_cell.angle_gamma   90.00
#
_symmetry.space_group_name_H-M   'P 1'
#
loop_
_entity.id
_entity.type
_entity.pdbx_description
1 polymer ?
#
loop_
_entity_poly.entity_id
_entity_poly.type
_entity_poly.pdbx_seq_one_letter_code
_entity_poly.pdbx_strand_id
1 'polypeptide(L)'
;MKNIFKIVFVSFIIISCTKRNCVTTSDLSFDQLEESNRTFYKFSVDSFDISICQYITPNGDGLNDTFEMNSNLKSKDYISTKFRLLNACQEVIHVHENSLPFSFPDEKSLSDGQYSFTISVLLDENKDVISGGGKIRIIRR
;
A
#
# COMPACT_ATOMS: atom_id res chain seq x y z
N MET A 1 -26.49 -11.54 -53.72
CA MET A 1 -27.36 -11.18 -52.56
C MET A 1 -27.50 -12.45 -51.72
N LYS A 2 -27.20 -12.58 -50.43
CA LYS A 2 -26.81 -11.69 -49.33
C LYS A 2 -25.94 -12.58 -48.41
N ASN A 3 -24.67 -12.24 -48.18
CA ASN A 3 -23.90 -12.89 -47.11
C ASN A 3 -24.26 -12.20 -45.81
N ILE A 4 -24.89 -12.94 -44.91
CA ILE A 4 -25.34 -12.48 -43.60
C ILE A 4 -24.11 -12.34 -42.71
N PHE A 5 -23.68 -11.10 -42.49
CA PHE A 5 -22.69 -10.74 -41.48
C PHE A 5 -23.27 -11.11 -40.10
N LYS A 6 -22.77 -12.21 -39.51
CA LYS A 6 -22.99 -12.49 -38.08
C LYS A 6 -22.08 -11.56 -37.29
N ILE A 7 -22.63 -10.40 -36.90
CA ILE A 7 -22.01 -9.53 -35.90
C ILE A 7 -22.12 -10.26 -34.56
N VAL A 8 -21.00 -10.81 -34.09
CA VAL A 8 -20.88 -11.30 -32.72
C VAL A 8 -20.77 -10.07 -31.82
N PHE A 9 -21.88 -9.70 -31.18
CA PHE A 9 -21.88 -8.75 -30.08
C PHE A 9 -21.13 -9.40 -28.91
N VAL A 10 -19.82 -9.15 -28.82
CA VAL A 10 -19.08 -9.37 -27.58
C VAL A 10 -19.56 -8.30 -26.62
N SER A 11 -20.54 -8.63 -25.78
CA SER A 11 -20.92 -7.83 -24.64
C SER A 11 -19.71 -7.78 -23.70
N PHE A 12 -18.84 -6.79 -23.90
CA PHE A 12 -17.94 -6.32 -22.87
C PHE A 12 -18.83 -5.82 -21.73
N ILE A 13 -19.05 -6.67 -20.74
CA ILE A 13 -19.46 -6.21 -19.42
C ILE A 13 -18.25 -5.43 -18.91
N ILE A 14 -18.17 -4.15 -19.26
CA ILE A 14 -17.37 -3.19 -18.53
C ILE A 14 -18.08 -3.11 -17.19
N ILE A 15 -17.69 -3.98 -16.25
CA ILE A 15 -18.02 -3.80 -14.84
C ILE A 15 -17.38 -2.46 -14.51
N SER A 16 -18.17 -1.41 -14.61
CA SER A 16 -17.83 -0.09 -14.13
C SER A 16 -17.59 -0.26 -12.64
N CYS A 17 -16.33 -0.48 -12.27
CA CYS A 17 -15.87 -0.34 -10.90
C CYS A 17 -16.08 1.13 -10.54
N THR A 18 -17.30 1.46 -10.12
CA THR A 18 -17.52 2.70 -9.39
C THR A 18 -16.52 2.69 -8.23
N LYS A 19 -15.82 3.81 -8.00
CA LYS A 19 -14.72 3.94 -7.02
C LYS A 19 -15.01 3.30 -5.64
N ARG A 20 -16.29 3.16 -5.25
CA ARG A 20 -16.74 2.46 -4.04
C ARG A 20 -16.39 0.97 -3.98
N ASN A 21 -16.28 0.28 -5.11
CA ASN A 21 -15.97 -1.16 -5.14
C ASN A 21 -14.47 -1.45 -5.06
N CYS A 22 -13.62 -0.44 -5.18
CA CYS A 22 -12.17 -0.61 -5.20
C CYS A 22 -11.50 -0.37 -3.86
N VAL A 23 -12.25 -0.14 -2.78
CA VAL A 23 -11.73 -0.08 -1.42
C VAL A 23 -12.55 -1.04 -0.56
N THR A 24 -11.92 -2.08 -0.02
CA THR A 24 -12.58 -2.99 0.92
C THR A 24 -12.66 -2.34 2.29
N THR A 25 -13.77 -2.54 3.00
CA THR A 25 -13.92 -2.13 4.40
C THR A 25 -12.81 -2.71 5.27
N SER A 26 -12.39 -1.94 6.26
CA SER A 26 -11.53 -2.46 7.32
C SER A 26 -12.22 -3.61 8.06
N ASP A 27 -11.45 -4.63 8.42
CA ASP A 27 -11.84 -5.72 9.32
C ASP A 27 -11.83 -5.27 10.80
N LEU A 28 -11.27 -4.09 11.07
CA LEU A 28 -11.23 -3.45 12.39
C LEU A 28 -11.99 -2.11 12.36
N SER A 29 -12.82 -1.86 13.37
CA SER A 29 -13.36 -0.53 13.67
C SER A 29 -12.40 0.29 14.53
N PHE A 30 -12.62 1.60 14.59
CA PHE A 30 -11.79 2.49 15.42
C PHE A 30 -11.76 2.06 16.89
N ASP A 31 -12.92 1.74 17.48
CA ASP A 31 -13.05 1.30 18.88
C ASP A 31 -12.34 -0.04 19.20
N GLN A 32 -11.93 -0.80 18.17
CA GLN A 32 -11.19 -2.06 18.33
C GLN A 32 -9.67 -1.86 18.31
N LEU A 33 -9.19 -0.66 17.97
CA LEU A 33 -7.78 -0.33 18.01
C LEU A 33 -7.42 0.17 19.41
N GLU A 34 -6.41 -0.45 20.03
CA GLU A 34 -5.75 0.18 21.16
C GLU A 34 -5.02 1.43 20.62
N GLU A 35 -5.44 2.63 21.03
CA GLU A 35 -4.91 3.91 20.54
C GLU A 35 -3.38 4.01 20.65
N SER A 36 -2.78 3.31 21.62
CA SER A 36 -1.31 3.26 21.80
C SER A 36 -0.57 2.22 20.96
N ASN A 37 -1.28 1.32 20.26
CA ASN A 37 -0.65 0.22 19.54
C ASN A 37 -0.12 0.68 18.17
N ARG A 38 1.21 0.82 18.08
CA ARG A 38 1.92 1.06 16.81
C ARG A 38 2.44 -0.25 16.26
N THR A 39 1.59 -1.02 15.60
CA THR A 39 2.03 -2.28 14.97
C THR A 39 2.66 -1.99 13.60
N PHE A 40 3.78 -2.67 13.31
CA PHE A 40 4.50 -2.58 12.05
C PHE A 40 4.73 -3.98 11.46
N TYR A 41 4.68 -4.09 10.13
CA TYR A 41 5.36 -5.19 9.44
C TYR A 41 6.86 -4.91 9.48
N LYS A 42 7.67 -5.94 9.75
CA LYS A 42 9.13 -5.84 9.76
C LYS A 42 9.70 -6.77 8.70
N PHE A 43 10.56 -6.22 7.85
CA PHE A 43 11.29 -6.94 6.82
C PHE A 43 12.78 -6.72 7.08
N SER A 44 13.55 -7.80 7.16
CA SER A 44 14.97 -7.72 7.50
C SER A 44 15.80 -8.73 6.71
N VAL A 45 16.98 -8.31 6.30
CA VAL A 45 18.05 -9.16 5.75
C VAL A 45 19.34 -8.70 6.42
N ASP A 46 20.09 -9.64 6.99
CA ASP A 46 21.27 -9.39 7.79
C ASP A 46 21.04 -8.34 8.90
N SER A 47 21.75 -7.22 8.86
CA SER A 47 21.61 -6.09 9.79
C SER A 47 20.67 -4.99 9.29
N PHE A 48 20.07 -5.14 8.11
CA PHE A 48 19.19 -4.13 7.53
C PHE A 48 17.73 -4.41 7.88
N ASP A 49 17.01 -3.35 8.25
CA ASP A 49 15.60 -3.44 8.64
C ASP A 49 14.74 -2.36 7.98
N ILE A 50 13.53 -2.76 7.61
CA ILE A 50 12.46 -1.90 7.14
C ILE A 50 11.20 -2.22 7.93
N SER A 51 10.59 -1.21 8.52
CA SER A 51 9.34 -1.30 9.27
C SER A 51 8.25 -0.47 8.61
N ILE A 52 7.07 -1.04 8.38
CA ILE A 52 5.93 -0.40 7.70
C ILE A 52 4.71 -0.46 8.60
N CYS A 53 4.09 0.67 8.92
CA CYS A 53 2.91 0.72 9.78
C CYS A 53 1.75 -0.11 9.20
N GLN A 54 1.00 -0.79 10.06
CA GLN A 54 -0.16 -1.59 9.63
C GLN A 54 -1.46 -0.79 9.57
N TYR A 55 -1.56 0.27 10.36
CA TYR A 55 -2.77 1.06 10.54
C TYR A 55 -2.44 2.54 10.51
N ILE A 56 -3.43 3.29 10.08
CA ILE A 56 -3.43 4.73 9.97
C ILE A 56 -4.78 5.21 10.53
N THR A 57 -4.72 6.09 11.52
CA THR A 57 -5.87 6.65 12.24
C THR A 57 -5.79 8.17 12.24
N PRO A 58 -6.14 8.85 11.13
CA PRO A 58 -5.90 10.28 10.97
C PRO A 58 -6.97 11.08 11.72
N ASN A 59 -6.79 11.21 13.04
CA ASN A 59 -7.72 11.87 13.97
C ASN A 59 -7.09 13.10 14.67
N GLY A 60 -5.79 13.33 14.48
CA GLY A 60 -5.04 14.46 15.02
C GLY A 60 -4.57 14.29 16.47
N ASP A 61 -4.51 13.07 17.00
CA ASP A 61 -4.02 12.78 18.35
C ASP A 61 -2.49 12.57 18.43
N GLY A 62 -1.80 12.57 17.28
CA GLY A 62 -0.38 12.35 17.13
C GLY A 62 0.03 10.88 17.04
N LEU A 63 -0.90 9.93 17.14
CA LEU A 63 -0.66 8.48 17.11
C LEU A 63 -1.24 7.88 15.84
N ASN A 64 -0.34 7.29 15.02
CA ASN A 64 -0.70 6.66 13.74
C ASN A 64 -1.49 7.59 12.78
N ASP A 65 -1.40 8.90 12.98
CA ASP A 65 -2.03 9.92 12.14
C ASP A 65 -1.50 9.96 10.70
N THR A 66 -0.34 9.35 10.47
CA THR A 66 0.33 9.32 9.18
C THR A 66 1.00 7.97 8.93
N PHE A 67 1.08 7.60 7.66
CA PHE A 67 1.86 6.48 7.17
C PHE A 67 3.32 6.69 7.48
N GLU A 68 3.92 5.69 8.10
CA GLU A 68 5.31 5.72 8.50
C GLU A 68 6.01 4.45 8.00
N MET A 69 6.99 4.64 7.12
CA MET A 69 7.99 3.62 6.80
C MET A 69 9.32 4.00 7.42
N ASN A 70 9.77 3.21 8.37
CA ASN A 70 11.06 3.35 9.04
C ASN A 70 12.08 2.39 8.44
N SER A 71 13.33 2.83 8.40
CA SER A 71 14.43 2.06 7.80
C SER A 71 15.74 2.48 8.44
N ASN A 72 16.61 1.50 8.72
CA ASN A 72 17.99 1.78 9.12
C ASN A 72 18.95 1.90 7.93
N LEU A 73 18.48 1.63 6.70
CA LEU A 73 19.25 1.77 5.47
C LEU A 73 19.52 3.25 5.14
N LYS A 74 20.73 3.53 4.68
CA LYS A 74 21.17 4.81 4.11
C LYS A 74 21.18 4.71 2.58
N SER A 75 21.24 5.85 1.91
CA SER A 75 21.22 5.93 0.44
C SER A 75 22.33 5.13 -0.27
N LYS A 76 23.45 4.87 0.41
CA LYS A 76 24.56 4.06 -0.10
C LYS A 76 24.36 2.54 0.07
N ASP A 77 23.38 2.13 0.87
CA ASP A 77 23.18 0.71 1.22
C ASP A 77 22.28 0.00 0.19
N TYR A 78 21.64 0.74 -0.72
CA TYR A 78 20.73 0.21 -1.73
C TYR A 78 20.95 0.83 -3.12
N ILE A 79 20.71 0.03 -4.15
CA ILE A 79 20.73 0.43 -5.56
C ILE A 79 19.38 1.01 -5.97
N SER A 80 18.29 0.39 -5.53
CA SER A 80 16.94 0.81 -5.90
C SER A 80 15.92 0.42 -4.84
N THR A 81 14.88 1.24 -4.69
CA THR A 81 13.73 0.93 -3.83
C THR A 81 12.44 1.17 -4.59
N LYS A 82 11.43 0.35 -4.32
CA LYS A 82 10.10 0.48 -4.90
C LYS A 82 9.04 0.05 -3.90
N PHE A 83 8.25 1.01 -3.45
CA PHE A 83 7.02 0.79 -2.71
C PHE A 83 5.82 1.02 -3.63
N ARG A 84 4.80 0.17 -3.51
CA ARG A 84 3.51 0.34 -4.21
C ARG A 84 2.38 0.14 -3.22
N LEU A 85 1.40 1.04 -3.28
CA LEU A 85 0.12 0.89 -2.61
C LEU A 85 -0.94 0.59 -3.66
N LEU A 86 -1.74 -0.44 -3.40
CA LEU A 86 -2.77 -0.95 -4.29
C LEU A 86 -4.11 -0.96 -3.59
N ASN A 87 -5.16 -0.62 -4.34
CA ASN A 87 -6.54 -0.75 -3.88
C ASN A 87 -7.06 -2.18 -4.10
N ALA A 88 -8.30 -2.46 -3.71
CA ALA A 88 -8.89 -3.80 -3.84
C ALA A 88 -9.04 -4.28 -5.30
N CYS A 89 -9.13 -3.34 -6.25
CA CYS A 89 -9.15 -3.60 -7.69
C CYS A 89 -7.76 -3.85 -8.29
N GLN A 90 -6.70 -3.95 -7.46
CA GLN A 90 -5.30 -4.08 -7.90
C GLN A 90 -4.78 -2.86 -8.67
N GLU A 91 -5.47 -1.72 -8.59
CA GLU A 91 -4.97 -0.47 -9.17
C GLU A 91 -3.92 0.13 -8.25
N VAL A 92 -2.82 0.60 -8.84
CA VAL A 92 -1.75 1.26 -8.09
C VAL A 92 -2.17 2.70 -7.81
N ILE A 93 -2.37 3.02 -6.55
CA ILE A 93 -2.81 4.35 -6.10
C ILE A 93 -1.65 5.20 -5.60
N HIS A 94 -0.53 4.56 -5.24
CA HIS A 94 0.70 5.25 -4.86
C HIS A 94 1.94 4.44 -5.23
N VAL A 95 2.99 5.14 -5.65
CA VAL A 95 4.32 4.57 -5.89
C VAL A 95 5.34 5.51 -5.28
N HIS A 96 6.28 4.94 -4.52
CA HIS A 96 7.45 5.65 -4.01
C HIS A 96 8.71 4.89 -4.38
N GLU A 97 9.73 5.61 -4.84
CA GLU A 97 10.95 5.01 -5.37
C GLU A 97 12.19 5.77 -4.90
N ASN A 98 13.28 5.03 -4.71
CA ASN A 98 14.65 5.49 -4.48
C ASN A 98 14.85 6.42 -3.26
N SER A 99 13.96 6.38 -2.27
CA SER A 99 14.12 7.08 -1.00
C SER A 99 13.56 6.27 0.17
N LEU A 100 14.34 6.20 1.26
CA LEU A 100 13.99 5.59 2.54
C LEU A 100 14.67 6.39 3.67
N PRO A 101 14.06 6.51 4.87
CA PRO A 101 12.63 6.27 5.16
C PRO A 101 11.73 7.26 4.40
N PHE A 102 10.42 7.00 4.37
CA PHE A 102 9.47 7.97 3.84
C PHE A 102 8.10 7.88 4.51
N SER A 103 7.40 9.00 4.47
CA SER A 103 5.98 9.14 4.75
C SER A 103 5.33 9.70 3.49
N PHE A 104 4.25 9.11 2.98
CA PHE A 104 3.55 9.73 1.85
C PHE A 104 2.57 10.78 2.34
N PRO A 105 2.49 11.94 1.67
CA PRO A 105 1.59 13.01 2.07
C PRO A 105 0.18 12.73 1.55
N ASP A 106 -0.80 13.07 2.37
CA ASP A 106 -2.22 13.18 2.02
C ASP A 106 -3.05 11.90 2.02
N GLU A 107 -3.02 11.20 3.14
CA GLU A 107 -3.98 10.14 3.47
C GLU A 107 -5.43 10.61 3.39
N LYS A 108 -5.70 11.92 3.53
CA LYS A 108 -7.04 12.49 3.38
C LYS A 108 -7.63 12.23 1.99
N SER A 109 -6.78 11.98 0.99
CA SER A 109 -7.20 11.56 -0.35
C SER A 109 -7.62 10.09 -0.42
N LEU A 110 -7.20 9.27 0.55
CA LEU A 110 -7.53 7.85 0.64
C LEU A 110 -8.81 7.67 1.46
N SER A 111 -9.70 6.82 0.94
CA SER A 111 -10.91 6.43 1.65
C SER A 111 -10.58 5.46 2.80
N ASP A 112 -11.46 5.40 3.80
CA ASP A 112 -11.36 4.38 4.84
C ASP A 112 -11.45 2.99 4.23
N GLY A 113 -10.59 2.09 4.71
CA GLY A 113 -10.56 0.71 4.24
C GLY A 113 -9.18 0.09 4.23
N GLN A 114 -9.05 -1.01 3.48
CA GLN A 114 -7.82 -1.78 3.36
C GLN A 114 -7.15 -1.56 2.01
N TYR A 115 -5.83 -1.41 2.06
CA TYR A 115 -4.96 -1.26 0.91
C TYR A 115 -3.85 -2.29 0.99
N SER A 116 -3.56 -2.96 -0.12
CA SER A 116 -2.42 -3.87 -0.19
C SER A 116 -1.17 -3.07 -0.52
N PHE A 117 -0.04 -3.42 0.07
CA PHE A 117 1.24 -2.85 -0.34
C PHE A 117 2.25 -3.93 -0.70
N THR A 118 3.21 -3.52 -1.53
CA THR A 118 4.42 -4.29 -1.82
C THR A 118 5.63 -3.39 -1.67
N ILE A 119 6.72 -3.92 -1.12
CA ILE A 119 8.01 -3.26 -1.03
C ILE A 119 9.08 -4.16 -1.66
N SER A 120 10.04 -3.53 -2.34
CA SER A 120 11.25 -4.18 -2.81
C SER A 120 12.42 -3.22 -2.71
N VAL A 121 13.52 -3.67 -2.14
CA VAL A 121 14.75 -2.93 -1.95
C VAL A 121 15.90 -3.82 -2.39
N LEU A 122 16.63 -3.39 -3.41
CA LEU A 122 17.83 -4.06 -3.90
C LEU A 122 19.04 -3.44 -3.19
N LEU A 123 19.74 -4.25 -2.39
CA LEU A 123 20.92 -3.83 -1.63
C LEU A 123 22.15 -3.70 -2.54
N ASP A 124 23.06 -2.79 -2.21
CA ASP A 124 24.28 -2.57 -3.01
C ASP A 124 25.35 -3.64 -2.72
N GLU A 125 25.71 -3.83 -1.45
CA GLU A 125 26.88 -4.63 -1.06
C GLU A 125 26.73 -6.12 -1.42
N ASN A 126 25.56 -6.72 -1.18
CA ASN A 126 25.32 -8.15 -1.39
C ASN A 126 24.47 -8.45 -2.63
N LYS A 127 23.92 -7.42 -3.30
CA LYS A 127 22.87 -7.57 -4.33
C LYS A 127 21.64 -8.39 -3.88
N ASP A 128 21.47 -8.54 -2.58
CA ASP A 128 20.32 -9.16 -1.96
C ASP A 128 19.10 -8.25 -2.04
N VAL A 129 17.92 -8.85 -1.87
CA VAL A 129 16.64 -8.14 -1.98
C VAL A 129 15.86 -8.27 -0.69
N ILE A 130 15.56 -7.13 -0.06
CA ILE A 130 14.50 -7.06 0.95
C ILE A 130 13.19 -6.87 0.20
N SER A 131 12.30 -7.84 0.27
CA SER A 131 10.98 -7.74 -0.36
C SER A 131 9.89 -8.26 0.56
N GLY A 132 8.69 -7.72 0.37
CA GLY A 132 7.55 -8.12 1.16
C GLY A 132 6.30 -7.38 0.76
N GLY A 133 5.23 -7.69 1.47
CA GLY A 133 3.95 -7.04 1.30
C GLY A 133 3.06 -7.29 2.49
N GLY A 134 1.95 -6.57 2.50
CA GLY A 134 0.98 -6.64 3.58
C GLY A 134 -0.22 -5.76 3.29
N LYS A 135 -0.97 -5.47 4.34
CA LYS A 135 -2.13 -4.59 4.28
C LYS A 135 -1.98 -3.40 5.21
N ILE A 136 -2.29 -2.23 4.69
CA ILE A 136 -2.45 -0.99 5.45
C ILE A 136 -3.95 -0.74 5.61
N ARG A 137 -4.36 -0.39 6.83
CA ARG A 137 -5.75 -0.07 7.16
C ARG A 137 -5.87 1.41 7.49
N ILE A 138 -6.78 2.09 6.82
CA ILE A 138 -7.12 3.48 7.11
C ILE A 138 -8.48 3.48 7.78
N ILE A 139 -8.52 3.96 9.02
CA ILE A 139 -9.71 3.90 9.87
C ILE A 139 -9.90 5.26 10.52
N ARG A 140 -10.95 5.99 10.15
CA ARG A 140 -11.29 7.29 10.75
C ARG A 140 -12.38 7.13 11.79
N ARG A 141 -12.42 8.10 12.70
CA ARG A 141 -13.46 8.26 13.71
C ARG A 141 -14.64 9.07 13.17
#